data_AF-A0A1R1AWJ8-F1
#
_entry.id   AF-A0A1R1AWJ8-F1
#
_cell.length_a   1.000
_cell.length_b   1.000
_cell.length_c   1.000
_cell.angle_alpha   90.00
_cell.angle_beta   90.00
_cell.angle_gamma   90.00
#
_symmetry.space_group_name_H-M   'P 1'
#
loop_
_entity.id
_entity.type
_entity.pdbx_description
1 polymer ?
#
loop_
_entity_poly.entity_id
_entity_poly.type
_entity_poly.pdbx_seq_one_letter_code
_entity_poly.pdbx_strand_id
1 'polypeptide(L)'
;MKDIVMDRLSKMEDLQQRRLLRNLMSGVFLGLVEYQEELNRQIERRVFEEVGNQDSKYDVYVGMCRREEWDPLHEYLFPMITEDTEPRRIDLHHLVARLNEGEKQPLFSLFLECKYPMIQELLYSDRTFRGELVTNIGRHVIQVKLERNTAYIREIEKLYHVFLSNGLPWKTINHPYAYKFVNVVLIGGDVQLAVEEEVQEITVHLEEYEAYKRTDLVPLWNIQRLELKTGGFPVPAADRVNFEHVLPLRKSGLQHGYLVDTNDDSIRYIKRSPEELTVVSTRDKSDSWQVLMVVEPVSTGMGKLSYALMSNRQRDDFISNYGRSQGQVVRSKGEIVRIIHSFAVSEWLELVDVEIRPPSANNALTYELNRFITDEVRVDNGKWRMCLKFIYRESGKELGYLAEDMMSFLVSQVQMSFPEYRCEGEWA
;
A
#
# COMPACT_ATOMS: atom_id res chain seq x y z
N MET A 1 27.59 -29.79 16.79
CA MET A 1 28.69 -30.05 17.75
C MET A 1 28.24 -30.91 18.93
N LYS A 2 27.05 -30.67 19.50
CA LYS A 2 26.43 -31.52 20.55
C LYS A 2 26.33 -33.02 20.16
N ASP A 3 25.98 -33.33 18.92
CA ASP A 3 25.81 -34.72 18.46
C ASP A 3 27.14 -35.49 18.31
N ILE A 4 28.19 -34.82 17.84
CA ILE A 4 29.54 -35.38 17.72
C ILE A 4 30.12 -35.72 19.09
N VAL A 5 29.77 -34.93 20.11
CA VAL A 5 30.23 -35.11 21.49
C VAL A 5 29.52 -36.31 22.15
N MET A 6 28.21 -36.45 21.92
CA MET A 6 27.44 -37.61 22.40
C MET A 6 27.93 -38.92 21.77
N ASP A 7 28.26 -38.90 20.48
CA ASP A 7 28.80 -40.07 19.76
C ASP A 7 30.22 -40.47 20.22
N ARG A 8 31.06 -39.52 20.65
CA ARG A 8 32.37 -39.84 21.23
C ARG A 8 32.30 -40.34 22.67
N LEU A 9 31.33 -39.86 23.46
CA LEU A 9 31.10 -40.30 24.84
C LEU A 9 30.54 -41.72 24.93
N SER A 10 29.82 -42.19 23.90
CA SER A 10 29.27 -43.56 23.85
C SER A 10 30.32 -44.62 23.49
N LYS A 11 31.41 -44.23 22.82
CA LYS A 11 32.49 -45.10 22.33
C LYS A 11 33.65 -45.33 23.32
N MET A 12 33.60 -44.78 24.54
CA MET A 12 34.64 -44.96 25.56
C MET A 12 34.29 -46.07 26.56
N GLU A 13 35.18 -47.05 26.68
CA GLU A 13 35.02 -48.22 27.57
C GLU A 13 35.42 -47.96 29.05
N ASP A 14 36.34 -47.00 29.30
CA ASP A 14 36.75 -46.64 30.66
C ASP A 14 35.76 -45.67 31.34
N LEU A 15 35.10 -46.17 32.39
CA LEU A 15 34.10 -45.45 33.18
C LEU A 15 34.64 -44.21 33.90
N GLN A 16 35.90 -44.21 34.35
CA GLN A 16 36.47 -43.05 35.04
C GLN A 16 36.81 -41.92 34.07
N GLN A 17 37.44 -42.26 32.94
CA GLN A 17 37.73 -41.29 31.88
C GLN A 17 36.44 -40.70 31.29
N ARG A 18 35.40 -41.53 31.09
CA ARG A 18 34.08 -41.08 30.64
C ARG A 18 33.42 -40.11 31.60
N ARG A 19 33.55 -40.32 32.92
CA ARG A 19 32.99 -39.42 33.95
C ARG A 19 33.73 -38.08 34.00
N LEU A 20 35.05 -38.10 33.86
CA LEU A 20 35.88 -36.89 33.83
C LEU A 20 35.62 -36.06 32.56
N LEU A 21 35.57 -36.72 31.40
CA LEU A 21 35.26 -36.07 30.12
C LEU A 21 33.84 -35.50 30.12
N ARG A 22 32.85 -36.23 30.66
CA ARG A 22 31.48 -35.72 30.81
C ARG A 22 31.44 -34.46 31.67
N ASN A 23 32.16 -34.44 32.80
CA ASN A 23 32.19 -33.26 33.67
C ASN A 23 32.86 -32.06 33.01
N LEU A 24 33.97 -32.25 32.28
CA LEU A 24 34.63 -31.18 31.52
C LEU A 24 33.76 -30.67 30.37
N MET A 25 33.12 -31.58 29.63
CA MET A 25 32.27 -31.25 28.48
C MET A 25 30.98 -30.53 28.90
N SER A 26 30.30 -31.02 29.94
CA SER A 26 29.08 -30.39 30.44
C SER A 26 29.33 -29.13 31.26
N GLY A 27 30.42 -29.08 32.04
CA GLY A 27 30.70 -27.97 32.94
C GLY A 27 31.38 -26.77 32.28
N VAL A 28 32.32 -27.01 31.35
CA VAL A 28 33.15 -25.95 30.76
C VAL A 28 32.83 -25.75 29.29
N PHE A 29 32.86 -26.80 28.47
CA PHE A 29 32.70 -26.63 27.03
C PHE A 29 31.28 -26.27 26.60
N LEU A 30 30.25 -26.86 27.20
CA LEU A 30 28.87 -26.51 26.89
C LEU A 30 28.59 -25.04 27.23
N GLY A 31 29.01 -24.59 28.42
CA GLY A 31 28.88 -23.19 28.84
C GLY A 31 29.66 -22.23 27.93
N LEU A 32 30.86 -22.62 27.48
CA LEU A 32 31.62 -21.83 26.49
C LEU A 32 30.93 -21.76 25.12
N VAL A 33 30.35 -22.86 24.64
CA VAL A 33 29.61 -22.86 23.36
C VAL A 33 28.36 -21.99 23.48
N GLU A 34 27.60 -22.12 24.57
CA GLU A 34 26.41 -21.30 24.81
C GLU A 34 26.77 -19.82 24.95
N TYR A 35 27.86 -19.51 25.65
CA TYR A 35 28.38 -18.15 25.76
C TYR A 35 28.83 -17.59 24.40
N GLN A 36 29.52 -18.40 23.58
CA GLN A 36 29.93 -18.00 22.24
C GLN A 36 28.74 -17.79 21.31
N GLU A 37 27.72 -18.66 21.36
CA GLU A 37 26.48 -18.49 20.61
C GLU A 37 25.76 -17.20 21.02
N GLU A 38 25.71 -16.91 22.32
CA GLU A 38 25.10 -15.68 22.84
C GLU A 38 25.89 -14.44 22.39
N LEU A 39 27.22 -14.45 22.48
CA LEU A 39 28.06 -13.36 21.96
C LEU A 39 27.86 -13.16 20.45
N ASN A 40 27.79 -14.24 19.67
CA ASN A 40 27.54 -14.16 18.24
C ASN A 40 26.17 -13.54 17.96
N ARG A 41 25.10 -13.95 18.67
CA ARG A 41 23.76 -13.33 18.55
C ARG A 41 23.76 -11.85 18.93
N GLN A 42 24.53 -11.47 19.94
CA GLN A 42 24.64 -10.06 20.36
C GLN A 42 25.37 -9.21 19.32
N ILE A 43 26.45 -9.74 18.74
CA ILE A 43 27.16 -9.07 17.63
C ILE A 43 26.23 -8.95 16.42
N GLU A 44 25.53 -10.03 16.05
CA GLU A 44 24.56 -10.04 14.97
C GLU A 44 23.49 -8.96 15.20
N ARG A 45 22.84 -8.93 16.36
CA ARG A 45 21.85 -7.89 16.70
C ARG A 45 22.41 -6.47 16.54
N ARG A 46 23.61 -6.21 17.09
CA ARG A 46 24.22 -4.87 17.00
C ARG A 46 24.50 -4.47 15.55
N VAL A 47 25.05 -5.37 14.74
CA VAL A 47 25.34 -5.12 13.32
C VAL A 47 24.05 -4.86 12.55
N PHE A 48 22.99 -5.61 12.83
CA PHE A 48 21.67 -5.38 12.22
C PHE A 48 21.03 -4.06 12.66
N GLU A 49 21.16 -3.68 13.94
CA GLU A 49 20.67 -2.42 14.48
C GLU A 49 21.44 -1.20 13.92
N GLU A 50 22.74 -1.31 13.69
CA GLU A 50 23.56 -0.27 13.04
C GLU A 50 23.13 -0.02 11.58
N VAL A 51 22.67 -1.07 10.90
CA VAL A 51 22.09 -1.00 9.55
C VAL A 51 20.55 -0.81 9.62
N GLY A 52 20.03 -0.53 10.82
CA GLY A 52 18.61 -0.50 11.14
C GLY A 52 17.81 0.49 10.30
N ASN A 53 16.60 0.06 9.95
CA ASN A 53 15.73 0.71 8.98
C ASN A 53 14.77 1.66 9.72
N GLN A 54 14.85 2.97 9.49
CA GLN A 54 13.82 3.91 9.95
C GLN A 54 12.58 3.91 9.03
N ASP A 55 12.64 3.21 7.89
CA ASP A 55 11.60 3.20 6.85
C ASP A 55 10.39 2.31 7.18
N SER A 56 10.52 1.34 8.10
CA SER A 56 9.43 0.41 8.44
C SER A 56 8.20 1.12 9.04
N LYS A 57 8.40 2.27 9.69
CA LYS A 57 7.32 3.10 10.23
C LYS A 57 6.39 3.68 9.17
N TYR A 58 6.79 3.68 7.90
CA TYR A 58 6.02 4.22 6.79
C TYR A 58 5.47 3.13 5.87
N ASP A 59 5.47 1.87 6.32
CA ASP A 59 4.83 0.78 5.59
C ASP A 59 3.31 0.96 5.58
N VAL A 60 2.75 0.92 4.36
CA VAL A 60 1.32 1.08 4.14
C VAL A 60 0.68 -0.28 3.99
N TYR A 61 -0.31 -0.53 4.83
CA TYR A 61 -1.16 -1.70 4.82
C TYR A 61 -2.55 -1.30 4.35
N VAL A 62 -3.13 -2.11 3.47
CA VAL A 62 -4.42 -1.85 2.86
C VAL A 62 -5.28 -3.10 2.91
N GLY A 63 -6.57 -2.89 3.09
CA GLY A 63 -7.57 -3.94 3.16
C GLY A 63 -8.89 -3.44 2.62
N MET A 64 -9.92 -4.27 2.75
CA MET A 64 -11.27 -3.92 2.35
C MET A 64 -12.25 -4.62 3.28
N CYS A 65 -13.32 -3.91 3.64
CA CYS A 65 -14.41 -4.45 4.43
C CYS A 65 -15.75 -4.11 3.78
N ARG A 66 -16.78 -4.86 4.14
CA ARG A 66 -18.16 -4.43 3.87
C ARG A 66 -18.50 -3.24 4.77
N ARG A 67 -19.32 -2.31 4.28
CA ARG A 67 -19.76 -1.13 5.06
C ARG A 67 -20.42 -1.55 6.39
N GLU A 68 -21.20 -2.63 6.38
CA GLU A 68 -21.86 -3.17 7.57
C GLU A 68 -20.91 -3.76 8.61
N GLU A 69 -19.74 -4.23 8.17
CA GLU A 69 -18.71 -4.84 9.02
C GLU A 69 -17.67 -3.82 9.50
N TRP A 70 -17.74 -2.58 9.02
CA TRP A 70 -16.80 -1.53 9.40
C TRP A 70 -17.04 -1.09 10.84
N ASP A 71 -16.01 -1.23 11.66
CA ASP A 71 -16.00 -0.73 13.04
C ASP A 71 -15.32 0.66 13.08
N PRO A 72 -16.05 1.73 13.45
CA PRO A 72 -15.47 3.06 13.64
C PRO A 72 -14.39 3.12 14.71
N LEU A 73 -14.34 2.15 15.63
CA LEU A 73 -13.34 2.04 16.69
C LEU A 73 -12.11 1.23 16.28
N HIS A 74 -12.02 0.82 15.01
CA HIS A 74 -10.86 0.08 14.53
C HIS A 74 -9.59 0.93 14.65
N GLU A 75 -8.68 0.54 15.54
CA GLU A 75 -7.47 1.32 15.89
C GLU A 75 -6.34 1.22 14.85
N TYR A 76 -6.54 0.53 13.73
CA TYR A 76 -5.46 0.17 12.81
C TYR A 76 -5.79 0.45 11.34
N LEU A 77 -7.00 0.14 10.88
CA LEU A 77 -7.43 0.39 9.51
C LEU A 77 -8.52 1.45 9.47
N PHE A 78 -8.25 2.52 8.72
CA PHE A 78 -9.13 3.66 8.54
C PHE A 78 -9.63 3.69 7.09
N PRO A 79 -10.83 4.24 6.83
CA PRO A 79 -11.30 4.45 5.47
C PRO A 79 -10.39 5.42 4.71
N MET A 80 -10.10 5.14 3.44
CA MET A 80 -9.37 6.07 2.59
C MET A 80 -10.15 7.36 2.37
N ILE A 81 -11.46 7.23 2.18
CA ILE A 81 -12.41 8.32 2.00
C ILE A 81 -13.50 8.14 3.05
N THR A 82 -13.66 9.11 3.95
CA THR A 82 -14.64 9.03 5.04
C THR A 82 -16.08 8.99 4.54
N GLU A 83 -16.35 9.59 3.38
CA GLU A 83 -17.68 9.63 2.73
C GLU A 83 -18.19 8.23 2.36
N ASP A 84 -17.31 7.25 2.12
CA ASP A 84 -17.73 5.88 1.74
C ASP A 84 -18.39 5.11 2.91
N THR A 85 -18.15 5.56 4.15
CA THR A 85 -18.71 4.98 5.37
C THR A 85 -20.17 5.38 5.61
N GLU A 86 -20.60 6.50 5.01
CA GLU A 86 -21.97 7.00 5.18
C GLU A 86 -22.93 6.32 4.19
N PRO A 87 -24.18 6.03 4.59
CA PRO A 87 -25.21 5.56 3.67
C PRO A 87 -25.48 6.63 2.62
N ARG A 88 -25.42 6.23 1.36
CA ARG A 88 -25.46 7.13 0.21
C ARG A 88 -26.80 7.85 0.15
N ARG A 89 -26.78 9.19 0.25
CA ARG A 89 -27.91 10.06 -0.07
C ARG A 89 -27.64 10.68 -1.42
N ILE A 90 -28.38 10.26 -2.43
CA ILE A 90 -28.31 10.87 -3.76
C ILE A 90 -29.36 11.98 -3.78
N ASP A 91 -28.91 13.23 -3.76
CA ASP A 91 -29.81 14.37 -3.93
C ASP A 91 -30.35 14.42 -5.37
N LEU A 92 -31.60 14.03 -5.52
CA LEU A 92 -32.30 13.94 -6.81
C LEU A 92 -32.40 15.31 -7.51
N HIS A 93 -32.40 16.41 -6.76
CA HIS A 93 -32.38 17.77 -7.31
C HIS A 93 -31.14 18.04 -8.16
N HIS A 94 -29.95 17.58 -7.72
CA HIS A 94 -28.71 17.74 -8.48
C HIS A 94 -28.65 16.80 -9.69
N LEU A 95 -29.26 15.63 -9.56
CA LEU A 95 -29.23 14.57 -10.56
C LEU A 95 -30.13 14.92 -11.76
N VAL A 96 -31.34 15.42 -11.52
CA VAL A 96 -32.29 15.84 -12.57
C VAL A 96 -31.81 17.12 -13.29
N ALA A 97 -31.25 18.09 -12.56
CA ALA A 97 -30.72 19.31 -13.16
C ALA A 97 -29.57 19.02 -14.14
N ARG A 98 -28.64 18.13 -13.75
CA ARG A 98 -27.46 17.79 -14.56
C ARG A 98 -27.74 16.83 -15.71
N LEU A 99 -28.73 15.94 -15.56
CA LEU A 99 -29.23 15.11 -16.67
C LEU A 99 -29.82 15.96 -17.79
N ASN A 100 -30.56 17.03 -17.45
CA ASN A 100 -31.11 17.98 -18.43
C ASN A 100 -30.01 18.80 -19.14
N GLU A 101 -28.85 18.98 -18.51
CA GLU A 101 -27.67 19.63 -19.08
C GLU A 101 -26.79 18.68 -19.91
N GLY A 102 -27.11 17.38 -19.94
CA GLY A 102 -26.33 16.35 -20.65
C GLY A 102 -25.03 15.97 -19.94
N GLU A 103 -24.88 16.32 -18.66
CA GLU A 103 -23.70 16.01 -17.89
C GLU A 103 -23.73 14.57 -17.35
N LYS A 104 -22.64 13.84 -17.62
CA LYS A 104 -22.38 12.51 -17.07
C LYS A 104 -22.19 12.61 -15.55
N GLN A 105 -23.10 12.00 -14.78
CA GLN A 105 -22.95 11.94 -13.32
C GLN A 105 -22.62 10.53 -12.84
N PRO A 106 -21.53 10.34 -12.06
CA PRO A 106 -21.31 9.10 -11.34
C PRO A 106 -22.37 8.97 -10.25
N LEU A 107 -23.19 7.92 -10.32
CA LEU A 107 -24.19 7.58 -9.33
C LEU A 107 -23.53 6.97 -8.10
N PHE A 108 -22.73 5.94 -8.32
CA PHE A 108 -22.04 5.22 -7.26
C PHE A 108 -20.87 4.38 -7.78
N SER A 109 -20.01 3.95 -6.86
CA SER A 109 -18.88 3.06 -7.15
C SER A 109 -19.23 1.59 -6.88
N LEU A 110 -18.77 0.72 -7.77
CA LEU A 110 -18.84 -0.74 -7.71
C LEU A 110 -17.43 -1.32 -7.65
N PHE A 111 -17.27 -2.44 -6.96
CA PHE A 111 -16.05 -3.23 -6.99
C PHE A 111 -16.25 -4.47 -7.87
N LEU A 112 -15.28 -4.75 -8.75
CA LEU A 112 -15.28 -5.93 -9.61
C LEU A 112 -14.20 -6.92 -9.15
N GLU A 113 -14.63 -8.07 -8.63
CA GLU A 113 -13.77 -9.17 -8.17
C GLU A 113 -13.29 -10.04 -9.35
N CYS A 114 -12.70 -9.43 -10.37
CA CYS A 114 -12.19 -10.12 -11.56
C CYS A 114 -10.76 -9.69 -11.89
N LYS A 115 -10.13 -10.40 -12.82
CA LYS A 115 -8.76 -10.10 -13.27
C LYS A 115 -8.70 -8.75 -13.97
N TYR A 116 -7.57 -8.05 -13.84
CA TYR A 116 -7.39 -6.72 -14.40
C TYR A 116 -7.66 -6.62 -15.92
N PRO A 117 -7.24 -7.58 -16.78
CA PRO A 117 -7.52 -7.52 -18.21
C PRO A 117 -9.02 -7.52 -18.55
N MET A 118 -9.84 -8.24 -17.79
CA MET A 118 -11.30 -8.26 -17.99
C MET A 118 -11.93 -6.89 -17.70
N ILE A 119 -11.43 -6.19 -16.68
CA ILE A 119 -11.88 -4.82 -16.35
C ILE A 119 -11.46 -3.87 -17.46
N GLN A 120 -10.24 -4.01 -17.99
CA GLN A 120 -9.80 -3.19 -19.13
C GLN A 120 -10.67 -3.41 -20.37
N GLU A 121 -10.92 -4.66 -20.75
CA GLU A 121 -11.80 -4.99 -21.88
C GLU A 121 -13.20 -4.40 -21.70
N LEU A 122 -13.76 -4.52 -20.50
CA LEU A 122 -15.05 -3.92 -20.14
C LEU A 122 -15.04 -2.40 -20.33
N LEU A 123 -14.01 -1.71 -19.85
CA LEU A 123 -13.89 -0.25 -19.97
C LEU A 123 -13.62 0.21 -21.41
N TYR A 124 -12.87 -0.55 -22.21
CA TYR A 124 -12.63 -0.24 -23.63
C TYR A 124 -13.85 -0.53 -24.52
N SER A 125 -14.70 -1.48 -24.13
CA SER A 125 -15.87 -1.90 -24.91
C SER A 125 -16.99 -0.85 -24.96
N ASP A 126 -16.92 0.19 -24.13
CA ASP A 126 -17.90 1.28 -24.06
C ASP A 126 -19.36 0.84 -23.87
N ARG A 127 -19.58 -0.36 -23.32
CA ARG A 127 -20.91 -0.99 -23.20
C ARG A 127 -21.82 -0.21 -22.26
N THR A 128 -23.09 -0.13 -22.65
CA THR A 128 -24.17 0.41 -21.83
C THR A 128 -24.93 -0.73 -21.16
N PHE A 129 -25.15 -0.62 -19.87
CA PHE A 129 -25.88 -1.59 -19.06
C PHE A 129 -27.24 -1.06 -18.66
N ARG A 130 -28.18 -1.97 -18.42
CA ARG A 130 -29.50 -1.64 -17.86
C ARG A 130 -29.43 -1.69 -16.35
N GLY A 131 -30.03 -0.69 -15.71
CA GLY A 131 -30.26 -0.68 -14.27
C GLY A 131 -31.71 -0.34 -13.95
N GLU A 132 -32.07 -0.60 -12.70
CA GLU A 132 -33.35 -0.25 -12.09
C GLU A 132 -33.07 0.69 -10.92
N LEU A 133 -33.76 1.83 -10.94
CA LEU A 133 -33.80 2.81 -9.86
C LEU A 133 -35.13 2.62 -9.11
N VAL A 134 -35.06 2.23 -7.84
CA VAL A 134 -36.24 2.09 -6.97
C VAL A 134 -36.34 3.34 -6.10
N THR A 135 -37.40 4.12 -6.31
CA THR A 135 -37.75 5.27 -5.47
C THR A 135 -38.92 4.91 -4.56
N ASN A 136 -39.23 5.80 -3.62
CA ASN A 136 -40.45 5.75 -2.80
C ASN A 136 -41.76 5.77 -3.62
N ILE A 137 -41.75 6.24 -4.89
CA ILE A 137 -42.95 6.41 -5.72
C ILE A 137 -43.02 5.38 -6.86
N GLY A 138 -41.88 4.87 -7.37
CA GLY A 138 -41.89 3.95 -8.50
C GLY A 138 -40.56 3.27 -8.80
N ARG A 139 -40.57 2.47 -9.89
CA ARG A 139 -39.37 1.84 -10.45
C ARG A 139 -39.08 2.43 -11.82
N HIS A 140 -37.88 2.98 -11.99
CA HIS A 140 -37.44 3.60 -13.24
C HIS A 140 -36.32 2.79 -13.87
N VAL A 141 -36.41 2.55 -15.18
CA VAL A 141 -35.35 1.87 -15.94
C VAL A 141 -34.30 2.90 -16.36
N ILE A 142 -33.06 2.68 -15.94
CA ILE A 142 -31.92 3.53 -16.22
C ILE A 142 -30.92 2.84 -17.15
N GLN A 143 -30.24 3.63 -17.98
CA GLN A 143 -29.10 3.20 -18.79
C GLN A 143 -27.84 3.80 -18.22
N VAL A 144 -26.92 2.92 -17.84
CA VAL A 144 -25.68 3.30 -17.18
C VAL A 144 -24.48 2.82 -17.96
N LYS A 145 -23.36 3.50 -17.79
CA LYS A 145 -22.05 3.11 -18.30
C LYS A 145 -21.07 3.03 -17.16
N LEU A 146 -20.05 2.21 -17.34
CA LEU A 146 -18.97 2.09 -16.37
C LEU A 146 -17.80 2.97 -16.80
N GLU A 147 -17.33 3.80 -15.88
CA GLU A 147 -16.09 4.57 -16.02
C GLU A 147 -15.12 4.20 -14.91
N ARG A 148 -13.81 4.36 -15.15
CA ARG A 148 -12.79 4.01 -14.16
C ARG A 148 -12.87 4.96 -12.96
N ASN A 149 -12.95 4.43 -11.74
CA ASN A 149 -12.85 5.27 -10.55
C ASN A 149 -11.38 5.66 -10.32
N THR A 150 -11.11 6.96 -10.25
CA THR A 150 -9.77 7.51 -9.97
C THR A 150 -9.66 8.16 -8.60
N ALA A 151 -10.73 8.19 -7.80
CA ALA A 151 -10.75 8.83 -6.49
C ALA A 151 -9.66 8.27 -5.56
N TYR A 152 -9.60 6.95 -5.39
CA TYR A 152 -8.58 6.30 -4.56
C TYR A 152 -7.16 6.47 -5.11
N ILE A 153 -7.01 6.53 -6.44
CA ILE A 153 -5.70 6.77 -7.08
C ILE A 153 -5.22 8.18 -6.76
N ARG A 154 -6.11 9.18 -6.76
CA ARG A 154 -5.79 10.56 -6.37
C ARG A 154 -5.40 10.67 -4.89
N GLU A 155 -6.00 9.88 -4.00
CA GLU A 155 -5.58 9.85 -2.59
C GLU A 155 -4.16 9.28 -2.43
N ILE A 156 -3.79 8.27 -3.23
CA ILE A 156 -2.42 7.75 -3.30
C ILE A 156 -1.45 8.81 -3.86
N GLU A 157 -1.86 9.56 -4.88
CA GLU A 157 -1.08 10.65 -5.47
C GLU A 157 -0.86 11.81 -4.48
N LYS A 158 -1.88 12.20 -3.72
CA LYS A 158 -1.73 13.18 -2.63
C LYS A 158 -0.70 12.72 -1.61
N LEU A 159 -0.75 11.44 -1.23
CA LEU A 159 0.21 10.85 -0.30
C LEU A 159 1.64 10.91 -0.87
N TYR A 160 1.84 10.69 -2.17
CA TYR A 160 3.15 10.87 -2.80
C TYR A 160 3.72 12.28 -2.62
N HIS A 161 2.91 13.32 -2.85
CA HIS A 161 3.34 14.71 -2.63
C HIS A 161 3.65 14.99 -1.16
N VAL A 162 2.90 14.38 -0.24
CA VAL A 162 3.20 14.45 1.20
C VAL A 162 4.55 13.80 1.51
N PHE A 163 4.85 12.60 1.00
CA PHE A 163 6.17 11.97 1.20
C PHE A 163 7.31 12.84 0.67
N LEU A 164 7.16 13.39 -0.53
CA LEU A 164 8.17 14.23 -1.18
C LEU A 164 8.45 15.50 -0.36
N SER A 165 7.41 16.22 0.05
CA SER A 165 7.53 17.44 0.87
C SER A 165 8.10 17.17 2.26
N ASN A 166 7.91 15.96 2.77
CA ASN A 166 8.49 15.51 4.02
C ASN A 166 9.96 15.06 3.92
N GLY A 167 10.54 15.08 2.70
CA GLY A 167 11.91 14.64 2.43
C GLY A 167 12.11 13.13 2.59
N LEU A 168 11.04 12.34 2.49
CA LEU A 168 11.08 10.89 2.63
C LEU A 168 11.03 10.22 1.25
N PRO A 169 11.75 9.09 1.07
CA PRO A 169 11.71 8.35 -0.19
C PRO A 169 10.31 7.77 -0.41
N TRP A 170 9.79 7.93 -1.63
CA TRP A 170 8.53 7.30 -2.01
C TRP A 170 8.71 5.79 -2.22
N LYS A 171 7.82 5.01 -1.62
CA LYS A 171 7.68 3.59 -1.92
C LYS A 171 6.30 3.36 -2.51
N THR A 172 6.24 2.75 -3.70
CA THR A 172 4.97 2.40 -4.33
C THR A 172 4.08 1.68 -3.32
N ILE A 173 2.79 1.97 -3.35
CA ILE A 173 1.81 1.35 -2.46
C ILE A 173 1.21 0.13 -3.16
N ASN A 174 1.19 -1.00 -2.48
CA ASN A 174 0.55 -2.22 -2.96
C ASN A 174 -0.94 -2.16 -2.62
N HIS A 175 -1.73 -1.48 -3.46
CA HIS A 175 -3.18 -1.39 -3.30
C HIS A 175 -3.92 -2.00 -4.49
N PRO A 176 -4.00 -3.34 -4.57
CA PRO A 176 -4.58 -4.01 -5.73
C PRO A 176 -6.10 -3.80 -5.83
N TYR A 177 -6.78 -3.49 -4.72
CA TYR A 177 -8.21 -3.20 -4.71
C TYR A 177 -8.58 -1.85 -5.36
N ALA A 178 -7.74 -0.82 -5.21
CA ALA A 178 -8.07 0.55 -5.64
C ALA A 178 -8.36 0.67 -7.14
N TYR A 179 -7.70 -0.15 -7.96
CA TYR A 179 -7.82 -0.12 -9.41
C TYR A 179 -8.98 -0.94 -9.99
N LYS A 180 -9.70 -1.67 -9.13
CA LYS A 180 -10.87 -2.48 -9.51
C LYS A 180 -12.21 -1.80 -9.21
N PHE A 181 -12.18 -0.58 -8.69
CA PHE A 181 -13.38 0.23 -8.53
C PHE A 181 -13.77 0.90 -9.85
N VAL A 182 -15.05 0.78 -10.20
CA VAL A 182 -15.65 1.42 -11.37
C VAL A 182 -16.82 2.29 -10.91
N ASN A 183 -16.94 3.47 -11.51
CA ASN A 183 -18.06 4.36 -11.28
C ASN A 183 -19.17 4.02 -12.28
N VAL A 184 -20.39 3.87 -11.77
CA VAL A 184 -21.60 3.75 -12.57
C VAL A 184 -22.06 5.16 -12.92
N VAL A 185 -21.94 5.52 -14.19
CA VAL A 185 -22.32 6.81 -14.73
C VAL A 185 -23.67 6.69 -15.44
N LEU A 186 -24.61 7.56 -15.10
CA LEU A 186 -25.90 7.60 -15.78
C LEU A 186 -25.76 8.29 -17.15
N ILE A 187 -26.22 7.65 -18.22
CA ILE A 187 -26.20 8.20 -19.59
C ILE A 187 -27.60 8.62 -20.03
N GLY A 188 -28.63 7.96 -19.53
CA GLY A 188 -30.01 8.27 -19.87
C GLY A 188 -30.96 7.23 -19.26
N GLY A 189 -32.25 7.42 -19.48
CA GLY A 189 -33.30 6.54 -18.96
C GLY A 189 -34.63 7.29 -18.96
N ASP A 190 -35.73 6.55 -18.82
CA ASP A 190 -37.07 7.14 -18.70
C ASP A 190 -37.27 7.63 -17.26
N VAL A 191 -36.44 8.60 -16.89
CA VAL A 191 -36.30 9.13 -15.54
C VAL A 191 -37.12 10.41 -15.46
N GLN A 192 -38.44 10.27 -15.41
CA GLN A 192 -39.34 11.34 -15.00
C GLN A 192 -39.48 11.27 -13.48
N LEU A 193 -38.52 11.83 -12.75
CA LEU A 193 -38.54 11.87 -11.29
C LEU A 193 -39.33 13.08 -10.81
N ALA A 194 -40.32 12.87 -9.93
CA ALA A 194 -40.95 13.97 -9.21
C ALA A 194 -39.99 14.53 -8.13
N VAL A 195 -40.09 15.82 -7.84
CA VAL A 195 -39.16 16.60 -6.96
C VAL A 195 -39.11 16.08 -5.52
N GLU A 196 -40.10 15.31 -5.08
CA GLU A 196 -40.25 14.74 -3.73
C GLU A 196 -39.86 13.25 -3.64
N GLU A 197 -39.33 12.67 -4.71
CA GLU A 197 -38.86 11.29 -4.68
C GLU A 197 -37.57 11.18 -3.87
N GLU A 198 -37.39 10.05 -3.19
CA GLU A 198 -36.13 9.65 -2.55
C GLU A 198 -35.69 8.32 -3.15
N VAL A 199 -34.41 8.22 -3.55
CA VAL A 199 -33.84 6.97 -4.04
C VAL A 199 -33.63 6.02 -2.88
N GLN A 200 -34.30 4.87 -2.92
CA GLN A 200 -34.13 3.82 -1.93
C GLN A 200 -33.02 2.84 -2.34
N GLU A 201 -33.01 2.44 -3.61
CA GLU A 201 -32.07 1.44 -4.11
C GLU A 201 -31.74 1.66 -5.58
N ILE A 202 -30.49 1.44 -5.97
CA ILE A 202 -30.06 1.41 -7.37
C ILE A 202 -29.44 0.05 -7.66
N THR A 203 -30.05 -0.69 -8.58
CA THR A 203 -29.54 -1.98 -9.04
C THR A 203 -29.10 -1.86 -10.49
N VAL A 204 -27.87 -2.31 -10.79
CA VAL A 204 -27.35 -2.35 -12.15
C VAL A 204 -27.11 -3.79 -12.54
N HIS A 205 -27.59 -4.22 -13.70
CA HIS A 205 -27.36 -5.56 -14.21
C HIS A 205 -26.17 -5.55 -15.16
N LEU A 206 -25.05 -6.16 -14.75
CA LEU A 206 -23.82 -6.22 -15.52
C LEU A 206 -23.70 -7.46 -16.42
N GLU A 207 -24.82 -8.10 -16.73
CA GLU A 207 -24.90 -9.29 -17.60
C GLU A 207 -23.90 -10.37 -17.15
N GLU A 208 -22.91 -10.69 -17.98
CA GLU A 208 -21.85 -11.69 -17.70
C GLU A 208 -20.92 -11.31 -16.53
N TYR A 209 -20.86 -10.03 -16.16
CA TYR A 209 -20.02 -9.54 -15.06
C TYR A 209 -20.75 -9.48 -13.71
N GLU A 210 -22.04 -9.82 -13.66
CA GLU A 210 -22.82 -9.78 -12.41
C GLU A 210 -22.22 -10.70 -11.33
N ALA A 211 -21.63 -11.83 -11.72
CA ALA A 211 -20.98 -12.76 -10.79
C ALA A 211 -19.80 -12.12 -10.02
N TYR A 212 -19.13 -11.15 -10.64
CA TYR A 212 -17.95 -10.47 -10.09
C TYR A 212 -18.30 -9.18 -9.36
N LYS A 213 -19.55 -8.72 -9.45
CA LYS A 213 -20.00 -7.47 -8.84
C LYS A 213 -20.09 -7.60 -7.33
N ARG A 214 -19.53 -6.61 -6.62
CA ARG A 214 -19.67 -6.42 -5.18
C ARG A 214 -20.00 -4.97 -4.89
N THR A 215 -21.00 -4.75 -4.03
CA THR A 215 -21.46 -3.43 -3.60
C THR A 215 -21.04 -3.17 -2.15
N ASP A 216 -21.13 -1.90 -1.74
CA ASP A 216 -20.96 -1.48 -0.33
C ASP A 216 -19.65 -1.92 0.31
N LEU A 217 -18.58 -1.93 -0.48
CA LEU A 217 -17.23 -2.17 -0.02
C LEU A 217 -16.52 -0.85 0.23
N VAL A 218 -15.82 -0.79 1.37
CA VAL A 218 -15.03 0.37 1.80
C VAL A 218 -13.56 -0.03 1.79
N PRO A 219 -12.71 0.62 0.96
CA PRO A 219 -11.28 0.39 1.00
C PRO A 219 -10.67 1.06 2.24
N LEU A 220 -9.83 0.30 2.93
CA LEU A 220 -9.18 0.72 4.17
C LEU A 220 -7.67 0.78 3.99
N TRP A 221 -7.03 1.65 4.76
CA TRP A 221 -5.58 1.74 4.89
C TRP A 221 -5.15 2.07 6.32
N ASN A 222 -3.88 1.87 6.67
CA ASN A 222 -3.35 2.18 8.00
C ASN A 222 -2.96 3.66 8.19
N ILE A 223 -3.60 4.60 7.50
CA ILE A 223 -3.26 6.02 7.60
C ILE A 223 -4.42 6.80 8.21
N GLN A 224 -4.14 7.48 9.32
CA GLN A 224 -5.08 8.35 10.01
C GLN A 224 -4.71 9.82 9.81
N ARG A 225 -5.71 10.66 9.52
CA ARG A 225 -5.55 12.12 9.49
C ARG A 225 -5.72 12.66 10.91
N LEU A 226 -4.72 13.38 11.40
CA LEU A 226 -4.71 14.00 12.73
C LEU A 226 -4.47 15.49 12.62
N GLU A 227 -5.04 16.23 13.56
CA GLU A 227 -4.71 17.64 13.76
C GLU A 227 -3.92 17.79 15.07
N LEU A 228 -2.62 18.12 14.95
CA LEU A 228 -1.74 18.27 16.10
C LEU A 228 -1.51 19.75 16.42
N LYS A 229 -1.69 20.11 17.69
CA LYS A 229 -1.39 21.45 18.19
C LYS A 229 0.09 21.58 18.55
N THR A 230 0.62 22.78 18.40
CA THR A 230 1.98 23.11 18.83
C THR A 230 2.13 22.99 20.34
N GLY A 231 3.23 22.37 20.80
CA GLY A 231 3.52 22.15 22.22
C GLY A 231 3.97 23.40 22.98
N GLY A 232 3.99 24.57 22.31
CA GLY A 232 4.47 25.84 22.84
C GLY A 232 4.52 26.91 21.74
N PHE A 233 5.05 28.09 22.08
CA PHE A 233 5.22 29.17 21.12
C PHE A 233 6.31 28.84 20.09
N PRO A 234 6.12 29.18 18.80
CA PRO A 234 7.13 28.97 17.77
C PRO A 234 8.42 29.72 18.11
N VAL A 235 9.56 29.05 17.98
CA VAL A 235 10.88 29.62 18.28
C VAL A 235 11.53 30.09 16.98
N PRO A 236 12.09 31.30 16.88
CA PRO A 236 12.81 31.73 15.68
C PRO A 236 13.96 30.76 15.37
N ALA A 237 14.00 30.28 14.14
CA ALA A 237 15.10 29.46 13.63
C ALA A 237 16.40 30.29 13.56
N ALA A 238 17.53 29.61 13.36
CA ALA A 238 18.85 30.26 13.33
C ALA A 238 18.98 31.37 12.27
N ASP A 239 18.22 31.28 11.18
CA ASP A 239 18.17 32.28 10.12
C ASP A 239 17.34 33.54 10.47
N ARG A 240 16.59 33.51 11.58
CA ARG A 240 15.65 34.55 12.05
C ARG A 240 14.56 34.93 11.05
N VAL A 241 14.35 34.13 10.01
CA VAL A 241 13.30 34.30 9.00
C VAL A 241 12.21 33.25 9.20
N ASN A 242 12.61 32.04 9.59
CA ASN A 242 11.69 30.94 9.84
C ASN A 242 11.46 30.74 11.36
N PHE A 243 10.39 30.02 11.68
CA PHE A 243 10.03 29.62 13.03
C PHE A 243 9.94 28.11 13.12
N GLU A 244 10.40 27.56 14.24
CA GLU A 244 10.33 26.16 14.61
C GLU A 244 9.06 25.91 15.43
N HIS A 245 8.17 25.08 14.88
CA HIS A 245 6.92 24.65 15.49
C HIS A 245 7.10 23.21 15.99
N VAL A 246 7.10 23.01 17.31
CA VAL A 246 7.31 21.68 17.91
C VAL A 246 5.96 20.99 18.13
N LEU A 247 5.81 19.79 17.56
CA LEU A 247 4.65 18.92 17.67
C LEU A 247 4.99 17.71 18.55
N PRO A 248 4.47 17.61 19.78
CA PRO A 248 4.76 16.50 20.68
C PRO A 248 3.99 15.24 20.26
N LEU A 249 4.69 14.10 20.10
CA LEU A 249 4.10 12.84 19.61
C LEU A 249 3.66 11.89 20.74
N ARG A 250 4.04 12.16 21.99
CA ARG A 250 3.79 11.28 23.15
C ARG A 250 2.31 10.89 23.35
N LYS A 251 1.37 11.76 22.96
CA LYS A 251 -0.07 11.49 23.07
C LYS A 251 -0.61 10.58 21.96
N SER A 252 0.06 10.54 20.82
CA SER A 252 -0.39 9.85 19.61
C SER A 252 0.31 8.51 19.38
N GLY A 253 1.46 8.26 20.02
CA GLY A 253 2.19 6.98 19.99
C GLY A 253 3.51 7.05 19.23
N LEU A 254 4.64 6.73 19.89
CA LEU A 254 5.99 6.89 19.31
C LEU A 254 6.35 5.83 18.26
N GLN A 255 5.57 4.76 18.21
CA GLN A 255 5.76 3.63 17.31
C GLN A 255 5.31 3.94 15.87
N HIS A 256 4.42 4.93 15.68
CA HIS A 256 3.84 5.28 14.39
C HIS A 256 4.76 6.15 13.51
N GLY A 257 4.52 6.13 12.20
CA GLY A 257 5.12 7.06 11.25
C GLY A 257 4.31 8.36 11.17
N TYR A 258 4.99 9.50 11.08
CA TYR A 258 4.34 10.82 11.02
C TYR A 258 4.80 11.62 9.81
N LEU A 259 3.82 12.12 9.05
CA LEU A 259 4.00 12.96 7.87
C LEU A 259 3.18 14.24 8.05
N VAL A 260 3.78 15.40 7.84
CA VAL A 260 3.01 16.66 7.87
C VAL A 260 2.36 16.87 6.52
N ASP A 261 1.08 17.17 6.47
CA ASP A 261 0.40 17.50 5.23
C ASP A 261 0.77 18.92 4.78
N THR A 262 1.45 19.02 3.64
CA THR A 262 2.16 20.22 3.19
C THR A 262 1.36 21.02 2.17
N ASN A 263 0.04 21.16 2.35
CA ASN A 263 -0.79 22.08 1.56
C ASN A 263 -0.47 23.57 1.82
N ASP A 264 0.71 23.86 2.35
CA ASP A 264 1.12 25.14 2.89
C ASP A 264 2.56 25.44 2.45
N ASP A 265 2.67 26.31 1.44
CA ASP A 265 3.93 26.77 0.85
C ASP A 265 4.90 27.44 1.85
N SER A 266 4.44 27.67 3.08
CA SER A 266 5.26 28.24 4.15
C SER A 266 6.25 27.24 4.77
N ILE A 267 6.05 25.93 4.61
CA ILE A 267 6.93 24.90 5.19
C ILE A 267 8.25 24.82 4.40
N ARG A 268 9.38 24.89 5.10
CA ARG A 268 10.73 24.78 4.50
C ARG A 268 11.30 23.38 4.61
N TYR A 269 11.29 22.81 5.80
CA TYR A 269 11.72 21.44 6.05
C TYR A 269 11.17 20.95 7.38
N ILE A 270 11.24 19.63 7.59
CA ILE A 270 10.72 18.95 8.78
C ILE A 270 11.86 18.18 9.44
N LYS A 271 12.10 18.44 10.72
CA LYS A 271 13.03 17.66 11.55
C LYS A 271 12.24 16.62 12.34
N ARG A 272 12.80 15.42 12.45
CA ARG A 272 12.19 14.29 13.16
C ARG A 272 13.10 13.90 14.33
N SER A 273 12.53 13.93 15.53
CA SER A 273 13.13 13.40 16.75
C SER A 273 12.28 12.23 17.25
N PRO A 274 12.81 11.34 18.11
CA PRO A 274 12.07 10.18 18.60
C PRO A 274 10.74 10.51 19.30
N GLU A 275 10.63 11.69 19.93
CA GLU A 275 9.45 12.07 20.74
C GLU A 275 8.67 13.26 20.20
N GLU A 276 9.20 13.94 19.18
CA GLU A 276 8.63 15.19 18.65
C GLU A 276 8.96 15.35 17.16
N LEU A 277 8.07 16.07 16.48
CA LEU A 277 8.25 16.50 15.11
C LEU A 277 8.37 18.03 15.08
N THR A 278 9.41 18.57 14.45
CA THR A 278 9.63 20.01 14.37
C THR A 278 9.40 20.47 12.94
N VAL A 279 8.36 21.28 12.74
CA VAL A 279 8.04 21.90 11.45
C VAL A 279 8.71 23.27 11.40
N VAL A 280 9.55 23.51 10.40
CA VAL A 280 10.17 24.81 10.19
C VAL A 280 9.43 25.53 9.08
N SER A 281 8.77 26.64 9.40
CA SER A 281 7.96 27.41 8.45
C SER A 281 8.15 28.91 8.60
N THR A 282 7.74 29.68 7.59
CA THR A 282 7.73 31.16 7.68
C THR A 282 6.59 31.69 8.54
N ARG A 283 5.71 30.84 9.07
CA ARG A 283 4.58 31.25 9.91
C ARG A 283 5.06 31.59 11.31
N ASP A 284 4.74 32.79 11.76
CA ASP A 284 5.01 33.27 13.12
C ASP A 284 4.06 32.68 14.16
N LYS A 285 2.84 32.32 13.74
CA LYS A 285 1.82 31.66 14.56
C LYS A 285 1.14 30.55 13.78
N SER A 286 1.10 29.35 14.37
CA SER A 286 0.23 28.26 13.93
C SER A 286 -0.24 27.50 15.17
N ASP A 287 -1.55 27.45 15.36
CA ASP A 287 -2.15 26.78 16.52
C ASP A 287 -2.29 25.26 16.29
N SER A 288 -2.40 24.84 15.02
CA SER A 288 -2.50 23.44 14.63
C SER A 288 -1.86 23.15 13.28
N TRP A 289 -1.49 21.88 13.08
CA TRP A 289 -0.93 21.34 11.87
C TRP A 289 -1.65 20.03 11.52
N GLN A 290 -1.97 19.84 10.23
CA GLN A 290 -2.51 18.58 9.72
C GLN A 290 -1.37 17.58 9.53
N VAL A 291 -1.52 16.40 10.10
CA VAL A 291 -0.50 15.35 10.14
C VAL A 291 -1.15 14.02 9.76
N LEU A 292 -0.56 13.32 8.80
CA LEU A 292 -0.88 11.93 8.51
C LEU A 292 -0.06 11.02 9.41
N MET A 293 -0.74 10.18 10.17
CA MET A 293 -0.15 9.15 11.01
C MET A 293 -0.28 7.80 10.31
N VAL A 294 0.86 7.20 9.98
CA VAL A 294 0.94 5.81 9.49
C VAL A 294 0.99 4.90 10.71
N VAL A 295 -0.13 4.22 10.96
CA VAL A 295 -0.31 3.36 12.13
C VAL A 295 0.44 2.05 11.91
N GLU A 296 1.25 1.68 12.91
CA GLU A 296 1.99 0.43 12.89
C GLU A 296 1.01 -0.71 13.17
N PRO A 297 1.09 -1.85 12.46
CA PRO A 297 0.24 -3.01 12.71
C PRO A 297 0.29 -3.45 14.17
N VAL A 298 -0.84 -3.29 14.85
CA VAL A 298 -1.07 -3.92 16.14
C VAL A 298 -1.52 -5.35 15.87
N SER A 299 -0.87 -6.33 16.49
CA SER A 299 -1.28 -7.73 16.46
C SER A 299 -2.55 -7.95 17.29
N THR A 300 -3.62 -7.26 16.93
CA THR A 300 -4.93 -7.41 17.56
C THR A 300 -5.64 -8.54 16.82
N GLY A 301 -5.90 -9.65 17.51
CA GLY A 301 -6.68 -10.77 16.97
C GLY A 301 -8.17 -10.46 16.75
N MET A 302 -8.55 -9.18 16.70
CA MET A 302 -9.93 -8.72 16.63
C MET A 302 -10.20 -8.14 15.24
N GLY A 303 -11.07 -8.84 14.49
CA GLY A 303 -11.51 -8.46 13.15
C GLY A 303 -10.87 -9.31 12.07
N LYS A 304 -11.47 -10.46 11.72
CA LYS A 304 -11.17 -11.08 10.43
C LYS A 304 -11.72 -10.15 9.35
N LEU A 305 -10.84 -9.45 8.65
CA LEU A 305 -11.21 -8.73 7.44
C LEU A 305 -11.79 -9.72 6.43
N SER A 306 -12.86 -9.34 5.76
CA SER A 306 -13.48 -10.16 4.71
C SER A 306 -12.58 -10.29 3.46
N TYR A 307 -11.57 -9.42 3.33
CA TYR A 307 -10.55 -9.44 2.28
C TYR A 307 -9.13 -9.51 2.86
N ALA A 308 -8.20 -10.07 2.07
CA ALA A 308 -6.81 -10.21 2.46
C ALA A 308 -6.13 -8.84 2.69
N LEU A 309 -5.29 -8.76 3.71
CA LEU A 309 -4.49 -7.58 3.96
C LEU A 309 -3.29 -7.56 3.00
N MET A 310 -3.16 -6.47 2.26
CA MET A 310 -2.04 -6.22 1.35
C MET A 310 -1.14 -5.17 1.96
N SER A 311 0.16 -5.24 1.67
CA SER A 311 1.10 -4.22 2.14
C SER A 311 2.20 -4.00 1.12
N ASN A 312 2.81 -2.82 1.19
CA ASN A 312 4.06 -2.57 0.51
C ASN A 312 5.28 -2.94 1.38
N ARG A 313 5.10 -3.54 2.57
CA ARG A 313 6.18 -3.89 3.50
C ARG A 313 7.28 -4.69 2.80
N GLN A 314 8.51 -4.31 3.10
CA GLN A 314 9.68 -5.07 2.72
C GLN A 314 10.15 -5.91 3.90
N ARG A 315 10.71 -7.08 3.62
CA ARG A 315 11.34 -7.94 4.60
C ARG A 315 12.58 -7.25 5.16
N ASP A 316 12.74 -7.37 6.47
CA ASP A 316 13.88 -6.84 7.22
C ASP A 316 15.08 -7.77 7.05
N ASP A 317 15.64 -7.78 5.84
CA ASP A 317 16.83 -8.54 5.50
C ASP A 317 18.07 -7.63 5.49
N PHE A 318 19.19 -8.11 6.05
CA PHE A 318 20.45 -7.37 6.07
C PHE A 318 20.86 -6.85 4.69
N ILE A 319 20.76 -7.69 3.66
CA ILE A 319 21.12 -7.34 2.28
C ILE A 319 20.21 -6.23 1.74
N SER A 320 18.93 -6.24 2.10
CA SER A 320 17.95 -5.22 1.70
C SER A 320 18.23 -3.88 2.37
N ASN A 321 18.57 -3.88 3.67
CA ASN A 321 18.86 -2.67 4.43
C ASN A 321 20.23 -2.07 4.07
N TYR A 322 21.25 -2.93 3.91
CA TYR A 322 22.59 -2.51 3.53
C TYR A 322 22.63 -1.91 2.11
N GLY A 323 21.92 -2.50 1.15
CA GLY A 323 21.84 -1.93 -0.20
C GLY A 323 21.15 -0.57 -0.24
N ARG A 324 20.25 -0.27 0.70
CA ARG A 324 19.61 1.05 0.82
C ARG A 324 20.55 2.10 1.41
N SER A 325 21.30 1.75 2.46
CA SER A 325 22.18 2.70 3.14
C SER A 325 23.39 3.13 2.30
N GLN A 326 23.83 2.27 1.36
CA GLN A 326 24.98 2.56 0.49
C GLN A 326 24.66 3.51 -0.68
N GLY A 327 23.38 3.71 -1.04
CA GLY A 327 22.96 4.64 -2.11
C GLY A 327 23.49 4.32 -3.52
N GLN A 328 24.19 3.19 -3.71
CA GLN A 328 24.72 2.77 -5.01
C GLN A 328 23.70 1.93 -5.76
N VAL A 329 23.29 2.39 -6.93
CA VAL A 329 22.35 1.68 -7.80
C VAL A 329 23.11 0.62 -8.62
N VAL A 330 22.98 -0.66 -8.25
CA VAL A 330 23.54 -1.78 -8.99
C VAL A 330 22.54 -2.22 -10.06
N ARG A 331 22.80 -1.93 -11.34
CA ARG A 331 21.87 -2.30 -12.43
C ARG A 331 22.15 -3.69 -12.98
N SER A 332 21.69 -4.72 -12.28
CA SER A 332 21.89 -6.13 -12.67
C SER A 332 20.61 -6.97 -12.54
N LYS A 333 20.56 -8.14 -13.19
CA LYS A 333 19.47 -9.11 -13.00
C LYS A 333 19.34 -9.55 -11.53
N GLY A 334 20.46 -9.68 -10.83
CA GLY A 334 20.48 -10.00 -9.39
C GLY A 334 19.82 -8.91 -8.55
N GLU A 335 19.94 -7.65 -8.95
CA GLU A 335 19.26 -6.54 -8.26
C GLU A 335 17.75 -6.58 -8.48
N ILE A 336 17.28 -6.87 -9.69
CA ILE A 336 15.85 -7.02 -9.99
C ILE A 336 15.24 -8.13 -9.11
N VAL A 337 15.94 -9.27 -9.01
CA VAL A 337 15.57 -10.38 -8.13
C VAL A 337 15.54 -9.92 -6.67
N ARG A 338 16.57 -9.21 -6.19
CA ARG A 338 16.63 -8.66 -4.82
C ARG A 338 15.44 -7.75 -4.52
N ILE A 339 15.14 -6.79 -5.40
CA ILE A 339 14.02 -5.86 -5.24
C ILE A 339 12.71 -6.64 -5.12
N ILE A 340 12.44 -7.58 -6.02
CA ILE A 340 11.19 -8.35 -6.03
C ILE A 340 11.07 -9.23 -4.76
N HIS A 341 12.12 -9.95 -4.38
CA HIS A 341 12.11 -10.79 -3.18
C HIS A 341 12.05 -10.02 -1.87
N SER A 342 12.44 -8.73 -1.88
CA SER A 342 12.34 -7.89 -0.69
C SER A 342 10.89 -7.66 -0.27
N PHE A 343 9.91 -7.73 -1.17
CA PHE A 343 8.51 -7.46 -0.82
C PHE A 343 7.78 -8.73 -0.34
N ALA A 344 6.86 -8.56 0.60
CA ALA A 344 6.00 -9.65 1.10
C ALA A 344 5.20 -10.35 -0.02
N VAL A 345 4.89 -9.62 -1.10
CA VAL A 345 4.19 -10.15 -2.29
C VAL A 345 4.93 -11.32 -2.97
N SER A 346 6.24 -11.44 -2.77
CA SER A 346 7.05 -12.57 -3.25
C SER A 346 6.66 -13.94 -2.67
N GLU A 347 5.77 -13.98 -1.66
CA GLU A 347 5.16 -15.21 -1.15
C GLU A 347 4.16 -15.81 -2.15
N TRP A 348 3.52 -14.98 -2.96
CA TRP A 348 2.49 -15.39 -3.91
C TRP A 348 3.00 -15.45 -5.35
N LEU A 349 3.94 -14.58 -5.73
CA LEU A 349 4.48 -14.48 -7.08
C LEU A 349 6.00 -14.68 -7.09
N GLU A 350 6.48 -15.45 -8.06
CA GLU A 350 7.91 -15.69 -8.25
C GLU A 350 8.37 -15.20 -9.62
N LEU A 351 9.45 -14.43 -9.64
CA LEU A 351 10.12 -14.02 -10.87
C LEU A 351 10.98 -15.17 -11.39
N VAL A 352 10.69 -15.64 -12.60
CA VAL A 352 11.45 -16.72 -13.25
C VAL A 352 12.51 -16.15 -14.19
N ASP A 353 12.16 -15.10 -14.93
CA ASP A 353 13.05 -14.57 -15.95
C ASP A 353 12.84 -13.08 -16.25
N VAL A 354 13.84 -12.49 -16.89
CA VAL A 354 13.86 -11.08 -17.33
C VAL A 354 14.41 -11.02 -18.74
N GLU A 355 13.61 -10.49 -19.67
CA GLU A 355 13.98 -10.32 -21.08
C GLU A 355 13.84 -8.87 -21.51
N ILE A 356 14.78 -8.40 -22.33
CA ILE A 356 14.73 -7.06 -22.93
C ILE A 356 14.30 -7.21 -24.39
N ARG A 357 13.20 -6.55 -24.76
CA ARG A 357 12.58 -6.64 -26.08
C ARG A 357 12.46 -5.25 -26.72
N PRO A 358 12.40 -5.16 -28.06
CA PRO A 358 12.16 -3.89 -28.73
C PRO A 358 10.78 -3.30 -28.35
N PRO A 359 10.57 -2.00 -28.57
CA PRO A 359 9.29 -1.34 -28.33
C PRO A 359 8.16 -2.06 -29.08
N SER A 360 6.99 -2.18 -28.44
CA SER A 360 5.80 -2.78 -29.03
C SER A 360 4.56 -2.01 -28.62
N ALA A 361 3.56 -1.98 -29.49
CA ALA A 361 2.26 -1.36 -29.23
C ALA A 361 1.26 -2.28 -28.52
N ASN A 362 1.66 -3.50 -28.15
CA ASN A 362 0.78 -4.43 -27.45
C ASN A 362 0.41 -3.89 -26.06
N ASN A 363 -0.85 -4.10 -25.66
CA ASN A 363 -1.29 -3.80 -24.31
C ASN A 363 -0.55 -4.69 -23.32
N ALA A 364 0.08 -4.06 -22.34
CA ALA A 364 0.74 -4.76 -21.24
C ALA A 364 -0.34 -5.37 -20.30
N LEU A 365 -0.02 -6.53 -19.74
CA LEU A 365 -0.84 -7.17 -18.70
C LEU A 365 -0.86 -6.32 -17.41
N THR A 366 0.26 -5.66 -17.13
CA THR A 366 0.46 -4.82 -15.96
C THR A 366 0.28 -3.34 -16.27
N TYR A 367 -0.05 -2.55 -15.24
CA TYR A 367 -0.19 -1.11 -15.33
C TYR A 367 0.78 -0.38 -14.39
N GLU A 368 1.10 0.87 -14.71
CA GLU A 368 1.99 1.69 -13.91
C GLU A 368 1.24 2.31 -12.72
N LEU A 369 1.72 2.03 -11.50
CA LEU A 369 1.14 2.55 -10.26
C LEU A 369 1.58 3.97 -9.93
N ASN A 370 2.73 4.40 -10.46
CA ASN A 370 3.38 5.67 -10.13
C ASN A 370 3.30 6.68 -11.29
N ARG A 371 2.21 6.67 -12.05
CA ARG A 371 2.05 7.52 -13.24
C ARG A 371 2.15 9.03 -12.94
N PHE A 372 1.83 9.42 -11.71
CA PHE A 372 1.94 10.80 -11.22
C PHE A 372 3.40 11.27 -11.05
N ILE A 373 4.37 10.34 -11.00
CA ILE A 373 5.79 10.70 -10.92
C ILE A 373 6.25 11.12 -12.31
N THR A 374 6.30 12.44 -12.51
CA THR A 374 6.67 13.08 -13.77
C THR A 374 8.15 13.45 -13.74
N ASP A 375 9.01 12.51 -14.17
CA ASP A 375 10.41 12.79 -14.47
C ASP A 375 10.61 12.78 -15.99
N GLU A 376 11.42 13.71 -16.53
CA GLU A 376 11.73 13.76 -17.98
C GLU A 376 12.30 12.44 -18.51
N VAL A 377 12.98 11.67 -17.65
CA VAL A 377 13.55 10.36 -17.98
C VAL A 377 12.47 9.30 -18.19
N ARG A 378 11.28 9.43 -17.57
CA ARG A 378 10.20 8.41 -17.60
C ARG A 378 9.32 8.46 -18.85
N VAL A 379 9.39 9.54 -19.65
CA VAL A 379 8.58 9.71 -20.87
C VAL A 379 8.80 8.54 -21.84
N ASP A 380 7.71 7.90 -22.29
CA ASP A 380 7.72 6.71 -23.16
C ASP A 380 8.06 7.04 -24.62
N ASN A 381 9.29 7.49 -24.86
CA ASN A 381 9.81 7.83 -26.18
C ASN A 381 10.40 6.61 -26.90
N GLY A 382 9.61 5.55 -27.06
CA GLY A 382 10.06 4.34 -27.77
C GLY A 382 11.15 3.56 -27.02
N LYS A 383 11.01 3.47 -25.70
CA LYS A 383 11.95 2.73 -24.84
C LYS A 383 11.90 1.24 -25.11
N TRP A 384 13.03 0.58 -24.87
CA TRP A 384 13.07 -0.89 -24.84
C TRP A 384 12.20 -1.41 -23.70
N ARG A 385 11.49 -2.51 -23.96
CA ARG A 385 10.62 -3.16 -22.99
C ARG A 385 11.45 -4.13 -22.14
N MET A 386 11.33 -4.04 -20.82
CA MET A 386 11.86 -5.03 -19.88
C MET A 386 10.71 -5.91 -19.42
N CYS A 387 10.60 -7.10 -20.01
CA CYS A 387 9.59 -8.09 -19.71
C CYS A 387 10.03 -8.96 -18.53
N LEU A 388 9.30 -8.84 -17.42
CA LEU A 388 9.49 -9.60 -16.19
C LEU A 388 8.50 -10.78 -16.20
N LYS A 389 9.01 -12.02 -16.24
CA LYS A 389 8.19 -13.23 -16.31
C LYS A 389 7.93 -13.81 -14.92
N PHE A 390 6.67 -14.03 -14.59
CA PHE A 390 6.25 -14.51 -13.27
C PHE A 390 5.50 -15.85 -13.33
N ILE A 391 5.55 -16.59 -12.23
CA ILE A 391 4.71 -17.77 -11.97
C ILE A 391 3.99 -17.65 -10.63
N TYR A 392 2.89 -18.39 -10.49
CA TYR A 392 2.18 -18.54 -9.22
C TYR A 392 2.93 -19.47 -8.27
N ARG A 393 3.00 -19.07 -7.01
CA ARG A 393 3.27 -19.99 -5.90
C ARG A 393 1.97 -20.62 -5.43
N GLU A 394 2.04 -21.81 -4.84
CA GLU A 394 0.85 -22.56 -4.41
C GLU A 394 -0.03 -21.75 -3.43
N SER A 395 0.59 -20.97 -2.55
CA SER A 395 -0.05 -20.08 -1.58
C SER A 395 -0.83 -18.91 -2.20
N GLY A 396 -0.62 -18.59 -3.48
CA GLY A 396 -1.23 -17.44 -4.16
C GLY A 396 -2.49 -17.75 -4.96
N LYS A 397 -2.90 -19.03 -5.06
CA LYS A 397 -4.00 -19.43 -5.96
C LYS A 397 -5.37 -18.87 -5.55
N GLU A 398 -5.63 -18.68 -4.25
CA GLU A 398 -6.89 -18.12 -3.74
C GLU A 398 -7.04 -16.62 -4.06
N LEU A 399 -5.93 -15.91 -4.27
CA LEU A 399 -5.88 -14.48 -4.62
C LEU A 399 -5.65 -14.27 -6.12
N GLY A 400 -6.00 -15.25 -6.96
CA GLY A 400 -5.74 -15.24 -8.40
C GLY A 400 -6.39 -14.08 -9.16
N TYR A 401 -7.43 -13.44 -8.61
CA TYR A 401 -8.05 -12.26 -9.22
C TYR A 401 -7.25 -10.96 -8.96
N LEU A 402 -6.32 -10.96 -8.00
CA LEU A 402 -5.41 -9.84 -7.67
C LEU A 402 -4.01 -10.02 -8.27
N ALA A 403 -3.78 -11.11 -8.99
CA ALA A 403 -2.44 -11.53 -9.38
C ALA A 403 -1.76 -10.54 -10.32
N GLU A 404 -2.49 -10.03 -11.32
CA GLU A 404 -1.99 -9.01 -12.23
C GLU A 404 -1.75 -7.65 -11.52
N ASP A 405 -2.51 -7.36 -10.47
CA ASP A 405 -2.34 -6.14 -9.66
C ASP A 405 -1.08 -6.23 -8.77
N MET A 406 -0.86 -7.39 -8.13
CA MET A 406 0.36 -7.69 -7.39
C MET A 406 1.59 -7.68 -8.30
N MET A 407 1.46 -8.20 -9.52
CA MET A 407 2.50 -8.13 -10.54
C MET A 407 2.78 -6.67 -10.93
N SER A 408 1.73 -5.87 -11.17
CA SER A 408 1.84 -4.44 -11.47
C SER A 408 2.55 -3.67 -10.36
N PHE A 409 2.35 -4.05 -9.11
CA PHE A 409 3.10 -3.53 -7.97
C PHE A 409 4.60 -3.84 -8.05
N LEU A 410 4.98 -5.10 -8.22
CA LEU A 410 6.39 -5.50 -8.32
C LEU A 410 7.08 -4.85 -9.53
N VAL A 411 6.41 -4.83 -10.68
CA VAL A 411 6.91 -4.19 -11.90
C VAL A 411 7.10 -2.69 -11.69
N SER A 412 6.16 -2.00 -11.03
CA SER A 412 6.27 -0.57 -10.73
C SER A 412 7.44 -0.25 -9.79
N GLN A 413 7.79 -1.16 -8.86
CA GLN A 413 8.98 -1.01 -8.01
C GLN A 413 10.28 -1.15 -8.82
N VAL A 414 10.34 -2.11 -9.73
CA VAL A 414 11.48 -2.26 -10.65
C VAL A 414 11.58 -1.04 -11.57
N GLN A 415 10.46 -0.54 -12.09
CA GLN A 415 10.40 0.65 -12.95
C GLN A 415 11.02 1.90 -12.29
N MET A 416 10.88 2.06 -10.97
CA MET A 416 11.51 3.17 -10.25
C MET A 416 13.05 3.06 -10.23
N SER A 417 13.58 1.83 -10.22
CA SER A 417 15.03 1.58 -10.20
C SER A 417 15.65 1.56 -11.61
N PHE A 418 14.85 1.28 -12.63
CA PHE A 418 15.25 1.16 -14.03
C PHE A 418 14.42 2.08 -14.95
N PRO A 419 14.48 3.41 -14.78
CA PRO A 419 13.67 4.37 -15.54
C PRO A 419 13.99 4.38 -17.05
N GLU A 420 15.13 3.86 -17.47
CA GLU A 420 15.55 3.76 -18.88
C GLU A 420 14.73 2.77 -19.71
N TYR A 421 14.08 1.79 -19.07
CA TYR A 421 13.24 0.78 -19.72
C TYR A 421 11.77 1.06 -19.46
N ARG A 422 10.91 0.49 -20.31
CA ARG A 422 9.49 0.31 -20.01
C ARG A 422 9.30 -1.09 -19.42
N CYS A 423 9.17 -1.17 -18.10
CA CYS A 423 9.03 -2.44 -17.38
C CYS A 423 7.59 -2.95 -17.48
N GLU A 424 7.43 -4.22 -17.82
CA GLU A 424 6.11 -4.86 -17.96
C GLU A 424 6.17 -6.29 -17.42
N GLY A 425 5.07 -6.74 -16.81
CA GLY A 425 4.94 -8.10 -16.32
C GLY A 425 4.23 -9.01 -17.32
N GLU A 426 4.69 -10.25 -17.44
CA GLU A 426 4.07 -11.30 -18.26
C GLU A 426 4.05 -12.62 -17.45
N TRP A 427 3.08 -13.49 -17.73
CA TRP A 427 3.08 -14.86 -17.18
C TRP A 427 4.09 -15.72 -17.96
N ALA A 428 4.86 -16.55 -17.24
CA ALA A 428 5.91 -17.40 -17.82
C ALA A 428 5.35 -18.65 -18.53
#